data_AF-A0A8X6MND9-F1
#
_entry.id   AF-A0A8X6MND9-F1
#
_cell.length_a   1.000
_cell.length_b   1.000
_cell.length_c   1.000
_cell.angle_alpha   90.00
_cell.angle_beta   90.00
_cell.angle_gamma   90.00
#
_symmetry.space_group_name_H-M   'P 1'
#
loop_
_entity.id
_entity.type
_entity.pdbx_description
1 polymer ?
#
loop_
_entity_poly.entity_id
_entity_poly.type
_entity_poly.pdbx_seq_one_letter_code
_entity_poly.pdbx_strand_id
1 'polypeptide(L)'
;MEDNLTNETQIFSFPGYSFYLLPKFRKIASGILVGVKNSLIANFDMYKQLGESEDKSKIVRIDVWKEYHHYKIYALYPACKSNLSVLTVEQKTVVIRGMKSHSLRWGYDDSDASGREFKDLLNSSSLEIIFDASDPPIYLHYNGSDSNPDLLSVSSDLRDY
;
A
#
# COMPACT_ATOMS: atom_id res chain seq x y z
N MET A 1 15.98 20.50 -17.48
CA MET A 1 15.48 21.56 -16.60
C MET A 1 15.09 20.86 -15.32
N GLU A 2 15.92 20.97 -14.30
CA GLU A 2 15.67 20.45 -12.97
C GLU A 2 14.60 21.34 -12.33
N ASP A 3 13.38 20.81 -12.20
CA ASP A 3 12.34 21.50 -11.45
C ASP A 3 12.66 21.39 -9.97
N ASN A 4 13.14 22.51 -9.43
CA ASN A 4 13.13 22.82 -8.02
C ASN A 4 11.70 22.65 -7.48
N LEU A 5 11.45 21.51 -6.83
CA LEU A 5 10.31 21.33 -5.91
C LEU A 5 10.61 22.12 -4.62
N THR A 6 10.70 23.44 -4.73
CA THR A 6 10.74 24.34 -3.59
C THR A 6 9.37 24.38 -2.92
N ASN A 7 9.29 23.87 -1.70
CA ASN A 7 8.63 24.49 -0.55
C ASN A 7 7.18 25.01 -0.69
N GLU A 8 6.31 24.38 -1.48
CA GLU A 8 4.88 24.69 -1.45
C GLU A 8 4.16 23.83 -0.42
N THR A 9 4.12 24.35 0.82
CA THR A 9 3.15 24.11 1.89
C THR A 9 2.90 22.66 2.32
N GLN A 10 3.18 22.38 3.58
CA GLN A 10 2.63 21.22 4.27
C GLN A 10 1.09 21.39 4.34
N ILE A 11 0.37 20.96 3.29
CA ILE A 11 -1.10 21.10 3.16
C ILE A 11 -1.80 20.40 4.34
N PHE A 12 -1.14 19.39 4.92
CA PHE A 12 -1.62 18.62 6.06
C PHE A 12 -0.67 18.82 7.24
N SER A 13 -1.18 19.36 8.35
CA SER A 13 -0.44 19.46 9.60
C SER A 13 -1.27 18.89 10.74
N PHE A 14 -0.71 17.89 11.41
CA PHE A 14 -1.29 17.28 12.59
C PHE A 14 -0.22 17.22 13.67
N PRO A 15 -0.46 17.77 14.88
CA PRO A 15 0.52 17.79 15.96
C PRO A 15 1.06 16.38 16.27
N GLY A 16 2.39 16.26 16.33
CA GLY A 16 3.06 15.00 16.65
C GLY A 16 3.27 14.06 15.46
N TYR A 17 2.95 14.48 14.23
CA TYR A 17 3.16 13.68 13.03
C TYR A 17 3.99 14.42 11.97
N SER A 18 4.82 13.66 11.27
CA SER A 18 5.52 14.05 10.05
C SER A 18 4.81 13.40 8.86
N PHE A 19 4.67 14.15 7.77
CA PHE A 19 3.87 13.73 6.62
C PHE A 19 4.73 13.59 5.36
N TYR A 20 4.50 12.50 4.64
CA TYR A 20 5.08 12.23 3.33
C TYR A 20 3.96 12.09 2.31
N LEU A 21 4.01 12.89 1.24
CA LEU A 21 2.98 12.92 0.22
C LEU A 21 3.54 12.41 -1.11
N LEU A 22 2.85 11.46 -1.70
CA LEU A 22 3.07 11.03 -3.08
C LEU A 22 1.92 11.52 -3.98
N PRO A 23 2.02 12.73 -4.56
CA PRO A 23 0.98 13.29 -5.41
C PRO A 23 0.89 12.53 -6.74
N LYS A 24 -0.23 12.65 -7.47
CA LYS A 24 -0.35 12.15 -8.85
C LYS A 24 0.05 13.25 -9.82
N PHE A 25 1.00 12.97 -10.71
CA PHE A 25 1.40 13.94 -11.72
C PHE A 25 0.22 14.25 -12.65
N ARG A 26 -0.08 15.54 -12.85
CA ARG A 26 -1.13 16.07 -13.75
C ARG A 26 -2.58 15.70 -13.43
N LYS A 27 -2.90 15.19 -12.22
CA LYS A 27 -4.30 14.99 -11.78
C LYS A 27 -4.55 15.67 -10.44
N ILE A 28 -5.71 16.34 -10.34
CA ILE A 28 -6.18 17.04 -9.12
C ILE A 28 -6.50 16.04 -7.99
N ALA A 29 -6.81 14.78 -8.33
CA ALA A 29 -7.18 13.75 -7.38
C ALA A 29 -6.32 12.48 -7.55
N SER A 30 -6.00 11.84 -6.42
CA SER A 30 -5.18 10.63 -6.21
C SER A 30 -3.78 10.90 -5.66
N GLY A 31 -3.42 10.18 -4.61
CA GLY A 31 -2.16 10.28 -3.91
C GLY A 31 -2.09 9.30 -2.75
N ILE A 32 -0.89 9.11 -2.22
CA ILE A 32 -0.70 8.42 -0.94
C ILE A 32 -0.16 9.47 0.02
N LEU A 33 -0.85 9.69 1.14
CA LEU A 33 -0.36 10.50 2.25
C LEU A 33 -0.02 9.54 3.39
N VAL A 34 1.20 9.62 3.89
CA VAL A 34 1.66 8.82 5.04
C VAL A 34 1.99 9.75 6.18
N GLY A 35 1.32 9.56 7.32
CA GLY A 35 1.66 10.22 8.58
C GLY A 35 2.44 9.28 9.49
N VAL A 36 3.61 9.70 9.93
CA VAL A 36 4.45 8.96 10.90
C VAL A 36 4.57 9.79 12.18
N LYS A 37 4.40 9.16 13.35
CA LYS A 37 4.60 9.85 14.64
C LYS A 37 6.03 10.35 14.76
N ASN A 38 6.21 11.59 15.22
CA ASN A 38 7.53 12.23 15.37
C ASN A 38 8.46 11.51 16.37
N SER A 39 7.91 10.67 17.25
CA SER A 39 8.68 9.85 18.17
C SER A 39 9.34 8.64 17.50
N LEU A 40 8.98 8.33 16.24
CA LEU A 40 9.54 7.23 15.47
C LEU A 40 10.57 7.75 14.48
N ILE A 41 11.61 6.96 14.25
CA ILE A 41 12.52 7.20 13.14
C ILE A 41 11.90 6.54 11.90
N ALA A 42 11.83 7.26 10.78
CA ALA A 42 11.34 6.70 9.53
C ALA A 42 12.06 7.27 8.31
N ASN A 43 12.23 6.42 7.31
CA ASN A 43 12.73 6.76 5.98
C ASN A 43 11.61 6.49 4.96
N PHE A 44 11.47 7.38 4.00
CA PHE A 44 10.44 7.31 2.97
C PHE A 44 11.08 7.20 1.61
N ASP A 45 10.79 6.10 0.92
CA ASP A 45 11.29 5.82 -0.42
C ASP A 45 10.13 5.67 -1.40
N MET A 46 10.17 6.46 -2.46
CA MET A 46 9.19 6.42 -3.53
C MET A 46 9.64 5.47 -4.63
N TYR A 47 8.96 4.34 -4.78
CA TYR A 47 9.15 3.42 -5.90
C TYR A 47 8.16 3.79 -7.01
N LYS A 48 8.52 4.81 -7.80
CA LYS A 48 7.80 5.15 -9.03
C LYS A 48 8.18 4.14 -10.10
N GLN A 49 7.24 3.34 -10.60
CA GLN A 49 7.51 2.51 -11.78
C GLN A 49 7.79 3.44 -12.97
N LEU A 50 9.04 3.46 -13.46
CA LEU A 50 9.41 4.12 -14.71
C LEU A 50 8.63 3.50 -15.87
N GLY A 51 7.95 4.34 -16.63
CA GLY A 51 7.25 4.01 -17.86
C GLY A 51 6.43 5.22 -18.30
N GLU A 52 6.91 5.93 -19.32
CA GLU A 52 6.40 7.23 -19.79
C GLU A 52 5.01 7.20 -20.43
N SER A 53 4.32 6.06 -20.43
CA SER A 53 2.94 5.99 -20.89
C SER A 53 2.10 5.13 -19.95
N GLU A 54 1.03 5.75 -19.45
CA GLU A 54 -0.09 5.20 -18.67
C GLU A 54 0.16 4.94 -17.17
N ASP A 55 -0.31 5.87 -16.33
CA ASP A 55 -0.92 5.67 -15.00
C ASP A 55 -0.73 4.28 -14.32
N LYS A 56 0.51 3.89 -14.03
CA LYS A 56 0.81 2.66 -13.28
C LYS A 56 0.73 2.93 -11.77
N SER A 57 0.40 1.87 -11.03
CA SER A 57 0.23 1.87 -9.58
C SER A 57 1.38 2.58 -8.86
N LYS A 58 1.07 3.33 -7.81
CA LYS A 58 2.09 3.97 -6.98
C LYS A 58 2.46 3.04 -5.84
N ILE A 59 3.76 2.88 -5.63
CA ILE A 59 4.30 2.09 -4.53
C ILE A 59 5.17 3.03 -3.70
N VAL A 60 4.85 3.11 -2.41
CA VAL A 60 5.64 3.81 -1.41
C VAL A 60 6.20 2.74 -0.48
N ARG A 61 7.48 2.88 -0.13
CA ARG A 61 8.07 2.16 1.00
C ARG A 61 8.31 3.16 2.12
N ILE A 62 7.91 2.78 3.32
CA ILE A 62 8.28 3.47 4.55
C ILE A 62 9.01 2.46 5.42
N ASP A 63 10.26 2.77 5.72
CA ASP A 63 11.03 2.05 6.71
C ASP A 63 10.82 2.75 8.06
N VAL A 64 10.40 2.02 9.08
CA VAL A 64 10.09 2.57 10.42
C VAL A 64 10.88 1.81 11.47
N TRP A 65 11.54 2.52 12.37
CA TRP A 65 12.25 1.93 13.50
C TRP A 65 11.50 2.18 14.80
N LYS A 66 11.23 1.11 15.55
CA LYS A 66 10.61 1.15 16.87
C LYS A 66 11.22 0.08 17.75
N GLU A 67 11.66 0.43 18.96
CA GLU A 67 12.15 -0.53 19.96
C GLU A 67 13.19 -1.51 19.40
N TYR A 68 14.21 -0.99 18.69
CA TYR A 68 15.27 -1.76 18.00
C TYR A 68 14.83 -2.67 16.85
N HIS A 69 13.53 -2.66 16.50
CA HIS A 69 13.01 -3.37 15.35
C HIS A 69 12.86 -2.42 14.16
N HIS A 70 13.18 -2.95 12.98
CA HIS A 70 12.99 -2.29 11.70
C HIS A 70 11.79 -2.92 11.00
N TYR A 71 10.79 -2.11 10.70
CA TYR A 71 9.59 -2.50 9.99
C TYR A 71 9.64 -1.92 8.58
N LYS A 72 9.35 -2.76 7.59
CA LYS A 72 9.29 -2.36 6.18
C LYS A 72 7.83 -2.31 5.74
N ILE A 73 7.31 -1.12 5.52
CA ILE A 73 5.90 -0.91 5.19
C ILE A 73 5.77 -0.50 3.73
N TYR A 74 5.08 -1.28 2.93
CA TYR A 74 4.73 -0.93 1.55
C TYR A 74 3.29 -0.47 1.47
N ALA A 75 3.06 0.71 0.89
CA ALA A 75 1.72 1.22 0.58
C ALA A 75 1.53 1.30 -0.94
N LEU A 76 0.49 0.64 -1.45
CA LEU A 76 0.23 0.50 -2.88
C LEU A 76 -1.13 1.10 -3.27
N TYR A 77 -1.15 2.04 -4.23
CA TYR A 77 -2.39 2.66 -4.70
C TYR A 77 -2.32 3.31 -6.12
N PRO A 78 -3.35 3.17 -6.97
CA PRO A 78 -4.31 2.07 -7.00
C PRO A 78 -3.60 0.84 -7.55
N ALA A 79 -3.81 -0.32 -6.95
CA ALA A 79 -2.87 -1.41 -7.16
C ALA A 79 -3.17 -2.34 -8.36
N CYS A 80 -4.08 -1.97 -9.26
CA CYS A 80 -4.62 -2.85 -10.30
C CYS A 80 -3.60 -3.33 -11.36
N LYS A 81 -2.46 -2.66 -11.52
CA LYS A 81 -1.43 -2.99 -12.54
C LYS A 81 -0.01 -2.80 -11.98
N SER A 82 0.19 -3.18 -10.72
CA SER A 82 1.47 -2.97 -10.03
C SER A 82 2.40 -4.12 -10.35
N ASN A 83 3.62 -3.86 -10.81
CA ASN A 83 4.63 -4.90 -10.78
C ASN A 83 5.03 -5.16 -9.31
N LEU A 84 4.57 -6.27 -8.76
CA LEU A 84 4.82 -6.67 -7.38
C LEU A 84 6.27 -7.18 -7.17
N SER A 85 7.06 -7.39 -8.22
CA SER A 85 8.46 -7.83 -8.10
C SER A 85 9.37 -6.82 -7.40
N VAL A 86 8.92 -5.57 -7.23
CA VAL A 86 9.67 -4.55 -6.47
C VAL A 86 9.52 -4.73 -4.96
N LEU A 87 8.55 -5.52 -4.51
CA LEU A 87 8.34 -5.80 -3.09
C LEU A 87 9.37 -6.83 -2.63
N THR A 88 10.24 -6.42 -1.71
CA THR A 88 11.17 -7.33 -1.04
C THR A 88 10.56 -7.75 0.28
N VAL A 89 9.96 -8.93 0.29
CA VAL A 89 9.34 -9.53 1.49
C VAL A 89 10.42 -10.14 2.37
N GLU A 90 10.58 -9.57 3.55
CA GLU A 90 11.46 -10.06 4.62
C GLU A 90 10.66 -10.14 5.93
N GLN A 91 11.31 -10.51 7.04
CA GLN A 91 10.68 -10.39 8.36
C GLN A 91 10.28 -8.94 8.66
N LYS A 92 9.27 -8.74 9.51
CA LYS A 92 8.72 -7.42 9.85
C LYS A 92 8.26 -6.59 8.65
N THR A 93 7.81 -7.25 7.58
CA THR A 93 7.26 -6.59 6.39
C THR A 93 5.75 -6.44 6.52
N VAL A 94 5.23 -5.26 6.21
CA VAL A 94 3.80 -4.97 6.14
C VAL A 94 3.48 -4.45 4.74
N VAL A 95 2.41 -4.94 4.13
CA VAL A 95 1.93 -4.49 2.84
C VAL A 95 0.49 -4.04 2.99
N ILE A 96 0.26 -2.74 2.80
CA ILE A 96 -1.05 -2.10 2.79
C ILE A 96 -1.40 -1.82 1.34
N ARG A 97 -2.53 -2.33 0.88
CA ARG A 97 -2.87 -2.26 -0.53
C ARG A 97 -4.34 -1.89 -0.69
N GLY A 98 -4.59 -0.76 -1.35
CA GLY A 98 -5.93 -0.44 -1.84
C GLY A 98 -6.14 -1.08 -3.21
N MET A 99 -6.84 -2.21 -3.24
CA MET A 99 -7.06 -3.00 -4.45
C MET A 99 -8.42 -2.71 -5.06
N LYS A 100 -8.51 -2.86 -6.38
CA LYS A 100 -9.77 -3.19 -7.05
C LYS A 100 -9.70 -4.59 -7.64
N SER A 101 -8.88 -5.45 -7.05
CA SER A 101 -8.60 -6.77 -7.60
C SER A 101 -9.41 -7.81 -6.87
N HIS A 102 -10.00 -8.70 -7.65
CA HIS A 102 -10.90 -9.71 -7.14
C HIS A 102 -10.10 -10.98 -6.86
N SER A 103 -10.38 -11.63 -5.73
CA SER A 103 -10.03 -13.02 -5.53
C SER A 103 -10.98 -13.71 -4.58
N LEU A 104 -11.23 -14.99 -4.86
CA LEU A 104 -11.93 -15.90 -3.96
C LEU A 104 -11.31 -15.94 -2.56
N ARG A 105 -9.98 -15.71 -2.45
CA ARG A 105 -9.25 -15.78 -1.17
C ARG A 105 -9.65 -14.68 -0.18
N TRP A 106 -10.19 -13.57 -0.66
CA TRP A 106 -10.64 -12.44 0.17
C TRP A 106 -12.08 -12.02 -0.15
N GLY A 107 -12.91 -13.00 -0.54
CA GLY A 107 -14.38 -12.85 -0.53
C GLY A 107 -15.02 -12.33 -1.80
N TYR A 108 -14.31 -12.31 -2.94
CA TYR A 108 -14.95 -12.07 -4.24
C TYR A 108 -15.44 -13.37 -4.88
N ASP A 109 -16.43 -13.30 -5.77
CA ASP A 109 -16.97 -14.46 -6.51
C ASP A 109 -16.08 -14.91 -7.67
N ASP A 110 -15.14 -14.05 -8.08
CA ASP A 110 -14.20 -14.31 -9.16
C ASP A 110 -12.77 -13.93 -8.79
N SER A 111 -11.84 -14.18 -9.71
CA SER A 111 -10.45 -13.73 -9.57
C SER A 111 -10.00 -13.05 -10.85
N ASP A 112 -9.57 -11.80 -10.74
CA ASP A 112 -9.01 -11.05 -11.88
C ASP A 112 -7.50 -11.27 -12.00
N ALA A 113 -6.87 -10.68 -13.02
CA ALA A 113 -5.43 -10.83 -13.23
C ALA A 113 -4.61 -10.27 -12.05
N SER A 114 -5.01 -9.12 -11.51
CA SER A 114 -4.30 -8.47 -10.42
C SER A 114 -4.43 -9.24 -9.09
N GLY A 115 -5.57 -9.90 -8.87
CA GLY A 115 -5.80 -10.76 -7.72
C GLY A 115 -5.01 -12.06 -7.82
N ARG A 116 -4.89 -12.64 -9.02
CA ARG A 116 -4.01 -13.79 -9.25
C ARG A 116 -2.55 -13.45 -8.99
N GLU A 117 -2.03 -12.35 -9.53
CA GLU A 117 -0.65 -11.91 -9.29
C GLU A 117 -0.35 -11.72 -7.80
N PHE A 118 -1.29 -11.16 -7.04
CA PHE A 118 -1.11 -11.00 -5.60
C PHE A 118 -1.18 -12.33 -4.86
N LYS A 119 -2.11 -13.20 -5.25
CA LYS A 119 -2.19 -14.56 -4.71
C LYS A 119 -0.89 -15.32 -4.95
N ASP A 120 -0.27 -15.16 -6.12
CA ASP A 120 1.02 -15.76 -6.44
C ASP A 120 2.14 -15.18 -5.56
N LEU A 121 2.15 -13.86 -5.30
CA LEU A 121 3.09 -13.26 -4.34
C LEU A 121 2.92 -13.85 -2.93
N LEU A 122 1.69 -13.98 -2.44
CA LEU A 122 1.40 -14.58 -1.13
C LEU A 122 1.86 -16.03 -1.07
N ASN A 123 1.69 -16.80 -2.15
CA ASN A 123 2.08 -18.20 -2.20
C ASN A 123 3.60 -18.41 -2.38
N SER A 124 4.32 -17.39 -2.85
CA SER A 124 5.77 -17.44 -3.13
C SER A 124 6.62 -16.70 -2.09
N SER A 125 6.00 -16.12 -1.06
CA SER A 125 6.68 -15.37 -0.01
C SER A 125 6.14 -15.74 1.38
N SER A 126 6.73 -15.16 2.44
CA SER A 126 6.21 -15.27 3.80
C SER A 126 5.09 -14.27 4.11
N LEU A 127 4.48 -13.63 3.09
CA LEU A 127 3.34 -12.74 3.32
C LEU A 127 2.05 -13.52 3.54
N GLU A 128 1.32 -13.10 4.56
CA GLU A 128 0.01 -13.60 4.92
C GLU A 128 -1.00 -12.46 4.94
N ILE A 129 -2.20 -12.70 4.41
CA ILE A 129 -3.31 -11.76 4.54
C ILE A 129 -3.84 -11.84 5.96
N ILE A 130 -4.08 -10.67 6.58
CA ILE A 130 -4.67 -10.60 7.92
C ILE A 130 -6.18 -10.84 7.90
N PHE A 131 -6.84 -10.30 6.88
CA PHE A 131 -8.26 -10.40 6.59
C PHE A 131 -8.73 -11.85 6.39
N ASP A 132 -9.90 -12.17 6.94
CA ASP A 132 -10.61 -13.43 6.71
C ASP A 132 -11.81 -13.19 5.77
N ALA A 133 -12.09 -14.12 4.86
CA ALA A 133 -13.21 -13.97 3.92
C ALA A 133 -14.60 -13.92 4.59
N SER A 134 -14.70 -14.34 5.85
CA SER A 134 -15.92 -14.22 6.67
C SER A 134 -16.06 -12.87 7.36
N ASP A 135 -15.03 -12.00 7.30
CA ASP A 135 -15.10 -10.67 7.89
C ASP A 135 -16.16 -9.80 7.19
N PRO A 136 -16.85 -8.92 7.94
CA PRO A 136 -17.80 -7.98 7.36
C PRO A 136 -17.14 -7.09 6.30
N PRO A 137 -17.87 -6.75 5.23
CA PRO A 137 -17.33 -5.92 4.18
C PRO A 137 -17.04 -4.49 4.66
N ILE A 138 -15.88 -3.96 4.27
CA ILE A 138 -15.42 -2.61 4.65
C ILE A 138 -15.81 -1.51 3.65
N TYR A 139 -16.35 -1.88 2.49
CA TYR A 139 -16.72 -0.94 1.43
C TYR A 139 -18.10 -1.21 0.86
N LEU A 140 -19.00 -0.21 0.98
CA LEU A 140 -20.31 -0.18 0.34
C LEU A 140 -20.21 0.53 -1.01
N HIS A 141 -20.52 -0.18 -2.08
CA HIS A 141 -20.61 0.38 -3.43
C HIS A 141 -21.91 1.17 -3.61
N TYR A 142 -21.89 2.12 -4.55
CA TYR A 142 -23.06 2.94 -4.87
C TYR A 142 -24.28 2.14 -5.37
N ASN A 143 -24.04 0.98 -5.98
CA ASN A 143 -25.09 0.06 -6.42
C ASN A 143 -25.70 -0.77 -5.28
N GLY A 144 -25.27 -0.57 -4.03
CA GLY A 144 -25.74 -1.29 -2.85
C GLY A 144 -25.04 -2.63 -2.58
N SER A 145 -24.05 -3.03 -3.38
CA SER A 145 -23.23 -4.21 -3.07
C SER A 145 -22.12 -3.85 -2.09
N ASP A 146 -21.67 -4.82 -1.30
CA ASP A 146 -20.56 -4.64 -0.37
C ASP A 146 -19.33 -5.44 -0.80
N SER A 147 -18.12 -5.01 -0.43
CA SER A 147 -16.87 -5.72 -0.77
C SER A 147 -15.70 -5.37 0.16
N ASN A 148 -14.58 -6.07 -0.01
CA ASN A 148 -13.32 -5.84 0.71
C ASN A 148 -12.18 -5.50 -0.27
N PRO A 149 -12.11 -4.25 -0.76
CA PRO A 149 -11.12 -3.83 -1.73
C PRO A 149 -9.73 -3.58 -1.11
N ASP A 150 -9.66 -3.18 0.15
CA ASP A 150 -8.40 -2.88 0.81
C ASP A 150 -7.89 -4.11 1.58
N LEU A 151 -6.64 -4.50 1.35
CA LEU A 151 -6.01 -5.63 2.01
C LEU A 151 -4.81 -5.19 2.85
N LEU A 152 -4.71 -5.82 4.01
CA LEU A 152 -3.52 -5.80 4.86
C LEU A 152 -2.87 -7.18 4.81
N SER A 153 -1.59 -7.20 4.45
CA SER A 153 -0.76 -8.40 4.52
C SER A 153 0.49 -8.14 5.34
N VAL A 154 0.93 -9.13 6.10
CA VAL A 154 2.11 -9.03 6.96
C VAL A 154 2.99 -10.25 6.73
N SER A 155 4.28 -10.12 6.99
CA SER A 155 5.15 -11.29 7.05
C SER A 155 4.71 -12.21 8.19
N SER A 156 4.85 -13.53 8.02
CA SER A 156 4.37 -14.55 8.98
C SER A 156 4.82 -14.29 10.42
N ASP A 157 6.01 -13.71 10.62
CA ASP A 157 6.55 -13.37 11.95
C ASP A 157 5.79 -12.24 12.68
N LEU A 158 4.83 -11.61 12.02
CA LEU A 158 3.94 -10.59 12.56
C LEU A 158 2.48 -11.06 12.68
N ARG A 159 2.12 -12.26 12.20
CA ARG A 159 0.73 -12.69 12.14
C ARG A 159 0.09 -12.86 13.52
N ASP A 160 0.85 -13.41 14.46
CA ASP A 160 0.40 -13.79 15.80
C ASP A 160 0.74 -12.75 16.88
N TYR A 161 1.25 -11.58 16.48
CA TYR A 161 1.49 -10.44 17.36
C TYR A 161 0.26 -9.53 17.44
#